data_AF-A0A958JQY6-F1
#
_entry.id   AF-A0A958JQY6-F1
#
_cell.length_a   1.000
_cell.length_b   1.000
_cell.length_c   1.000
_cell.angle_alpha   90.00
_cell.angle_beta   90.00
_cell.angle_gamma   90.00
#
_symmetry.space_group_name_H-M   'P 1'
#
loop_
_entity.id
_entity.type
_entity.pdbx_description
1 polymer ?
#
loop_
_entity_poly.entity_id
_entity_poly.type
_entity_poly.pdbx_seq_one_letter_code
_entity_poly.pdbx_strand_id
1 'polypeptide(L)'
;MVSVRINGEEAPIQAANCSQMADVVELIKSIIDPDHMITAITLDGQPFDDNDWGMPVNQLETAIVEVETGEPFQFVHDRLSKSGNIVQSCFLEFRAARQKFQDGKSVEGNKQLVGAVQALQAFFQWYGTLLELVPLDKRDNFDLTKEVEDLSETCKAICQQQLYQSWWALGESIQQKLEPQLDELEKRCRSFQF
;
A
#
# COMPACT_ATOMS: atom_id res chain seq x y z
N MET A 1 -3.58 32.54 12.67
CA MET A 1 -4.64 31.88 11.91
C MET A 1 -3.98 30.81 11.05
N VAL A 2 -4.49 29.57 11.08
CA VAL A 2 -3.98 28.49 10.21
C VAL A 2 -4.03 28.96 8.76
N SER A 3 -2.91 28.85 8.05
CA SER A 3 -2.86 29.09 6.60
C SER A 3 -3.07 27.76 5.88
N VAL A 4 -3.97 27.71 4.90
CA VAL A 4 -4.22 26.51 4.11
C VAL A 4 -3.74 26.75 2.68
N ARG A 5 -2.92 25.82 2.17
CA ARG A 5 -2.47 25.81 0.78
C ARG A 5 -3.01 24.56 0.09
N ILE A 6 -3.50 24.72 -1.13
CA ILE A 6 -3.95 23.62 -1.99
C ILE A 6 -3.09 23.66 -3.24
N ASN A 7 -2.33 22.58 -3.49
CA ASN A 7 -1.38 22.48 -4.60
C ASN A 7 -0.39 23.67 -4.66
N GLY A 8 0.07 24.14 -3.50
CA GLY A 8 0.98 25.28 -3.36
C GLY A 8 0.34 26.66 -3.44
N GLU A 9 -0.95 26.77 -3.78
CA GLU A 9 -1.69 28.04 -3.82
C GLU A 9 -2.42 28.29 -2.50
N GLU A 10 -2.39 29.54 -2.01
CA GLU A 10 -3.10 29.91 -0.78
C GLU A 10 -4.62 29.87 -1.00
N ALA A 11 -5.30 29.03 -0.22
CA ALA A 11 -6.74 28.85 -0.32
C ALA A 11 -7.46 29.85 0.62
N PRO A 12 -8.56 30.47 0.19
CA PRO A 12 -9.31 31.45 1.00
C PRO A 12 -10.21 30.76 2.05
N ILE A 13 -9.63 29.88 2.87
CA ILE A 13 -10.34 29.05 3.85
C ILE A 13 -10.37 29.77 5.19
N GLN A 14 -11.58 30.05 5.68
CA GLN A 14 -11.77 30.63 7.01
C GLN A 14 -11.87 29.52 8.07
N ALA A 15 -10.71 29.05 8.55
CA ALA A 15 -10.62 28.04 9.60
C ALA A 15 -11.15 28.50 10.98
N ALA A 16 -11.57 29.76 11.13
CA ALA A 16 -12.04 30.33 12.40
C ALA A 16 -13.31 29.66 12.97
N ASN A 17 -14.11 29.01 12.11
CA ASN A 17 -15.31 28.27 12.52
C ASN A 17 -15.05 26.77 12.73
N CYS A 18 -13.84 26.30 12.46
CA CYS A 18 -13.45 24.91 12.62
C CYS A 18 -12.95 24.69 14.05
N SER A 19 -13.48 23.69 14.73
CA SER A 19 -13.09 23.35 16.09
C SER A 19 -11.82 22.48 16.11
N GLN A 20 -11.73 21.58 15.14
CA GLN A 20 -10.65 20.60 15.00
C GLN A 20 -10.13 20.56 13.57
N MET A 21 -8.95 19.96 13.40
CA MET A 21 -8.35 19.79 12.08
C MET A 21 -9.23 18.98 11.13
N ALA A 22 -9.97 17.98 11.64
CA ALA A 22 -10.97 17.26 10.86
C ALA A 22 -12.00 18.18 10.18
N ASP A 23 -12.48 19.22 10.88
CA ASP A 23 -13.42 20.18 10.32
C ASP A 23 -12.79 21.01 9.18
N VAL A 24 -11.49 21.32 9.31
CA VAL A 24 -10.73 22.04 8.27
C VAL A 24 -10.62 21.17 7.02
N VAL A 25 -10.29 19.88 7.18
CA VAL A 25 -10.18 18.95 6.05
C VAL A 25 -11.53 18.74 5.36
N GLU A 26 -12.63 18.62 6.10
CA GLU A 26 -13.97 18.57 5.52
C GLU A 26 -14.33 19.85 4.75
N LEU A 27 -13.94 21.02 5.27
CA LEU A 27 -14.11 22.27 4.55
C LEU A 27 -13.29 22.31 3.25
N ILE A 28 -12.05 21.82 3.28
CA ILE A 28 -11.21 21.68 2.08
C ILE A 28 -11.89 20.79 1.03
N LYS A 29 -12.44 19.63 1.43
CA LYS A 29 -13.17 18.72 0.52
C LYS A 29 -14.34 19.40 -0.18
N SER A 30 -14.99 20.38 0.45
CA SER A 30 -16.09 21.12 -0.16
C SER A 30 -15.67 22.14 -1.23
N ILE A 31 -14.38 22.48 -1.30
CA ILE A 31 -13.83 23.54 -2.16
C ILE A 31 -13.01 22.96 -3.32
N ILE A 32 -12.41 21.78 -3.14
CA ILE A 32 -11.65 21.12 -4.20
C ILE A 32 -12.56 20.71 -5.37
N ASP A 33 -11.93 20.58 -6.55
CA ASP A 33 -12.60 20.07 -7.75
C ASP A 33 -13.24 18.69 -7.45
N PRO A 34 -14.53 18.48 -7.78
CA PRO A 34 -15.22 17.22 -7.52
C PRO A 34 -14.60 16.01 -8.22
N ASP A 35 -13.83 16.22 -9.30
CA ASP A 35 -13.12 15.16 -10.02
C ASP A 35 -11.75 14.84 -9.37
N HIS A 36 -11.35 15.61 -8.35
CA HIS A 36 -10.10 15.43 -7.61
C HIS A 36 -10.35 14.89 -6.21
N MET A 37 -9.36 14.16 -5.69
CA MET A 37 -9.30 13.74 -4.29
C MET A 37 -8.07 14.32 -3.62
N ILE A 38 -8.11 14.41 -2.28
CA ILE A 38 -6.92 14.72 -1.48
C ILE A 38 -5.97 13.52 -1.56
N THR A 39 -4.74 13.76 -2.01
CA THR A 39 -3.71 12.72 -2.20
C THR A 39 -2.62 12.76 -1.13
N ALA A 40 -2.38 13.94 -0.54
CA ALA A 40 -1.51 14.13 0.62
C ALA A 40 -1.96 15.35 1.44
N ILE A 41 -1.67 15.29 2.74
CA ILE A 41 -1.79 16.43 3.66
C ILE A 41 -0.46 16.52 4.40
N THR A 42 0.06 17.73 4.53
CA THR A 42 1.22 18.03 5.38
C THR A 42 0.93 19.20 6.29
N LEU A 43 1.53 19.17 7.48
CA LEU A 43 1.48 20.22 8.49
C LEU A 43 2.89 20.74 8.71
N ASP A 44 3.13 22.01 8.38
CA ASP A 44 4.47 22.63 8.43
C ASP A 44 5.55 21.81 7.68
N GLY A 45 5.15 21.21 6.55
CA GLY A 45 5.99 20.36 5.71
C GLY A 45 6.24 18.95 6.25
N GLN A 46 5.64 18.57 7.38
CA GLN A 46 5.66 17.19 7.88
C GLN A 46 4.42 16.41 7.43
N PRO A 47 4.53 15.10 7.12
CA PRO A 47 3.38 14.27 6.81
C PRO A 47 2.36 14.29 7.94
N PHE A 48 1.09 14.50 7.59
CA PHE A 48 -0.02 14.51 8.52
C PHE A 48 -0.25 13.12 9.12
N ASP A 49 -0.34 13.02 10.45
CA ASP A 49 -0.49 11.76 11.18
C ASP A 49 -1.87 11.59 11.85
N ASP A 50 -2.08 10.44 12.50
CA ASP A 50 -3.36 10.13 13.14
C ASP A 50 -3.68 11.03 14.35
N ASN A 51 -2.66 11.55 15.04
CA ASN A 51 -2.83 12.43 16.19
C ASN A 51 -3.26 13.83 15.75
N ASP A 52 -2.85 14.25 14.56
CA ASP A 52 -3.13 15.58 14.01
C ASP A 52 -4.64 15.80 13.75
N TRP A 53 -5.42 14.75 13.46
CA TRP A 53 -6.86 14.86 13.21
C TRP A 53 -7.65 15.51 14.36
N GLY A 54 -7.26 15.17 15.59
CA GLY A 54 -7.91 15.65 16.81
C GLY A 54 -7.38 16.99 17.30
N MET A 55 -6.37 17.57 16.65
CA MET A 55 -5.75 18.80 17.10
C MET A 55 -6.75 19.97 17.01
N PRO A 56 -6.95 20.72 18.12
CA PRO A 56 -7.72 21.94 18.10
C PRO A 56 -7.09 22.99 17.17
N VAL A 57 -7.89 23.62 16.32
CA VAL A 57 -7.39 24.60 15.32
C VAL A 57 -6.71 25.80 15.97
N ASN A 58 -7.13 26.17 17.18
CA ASN A 58 -6.52 27.26 17.95
C ASN A 58 -5.09 26.94 18.45
N GLN A 59 -4.66 25.67 18.44
CA GLN A 59 -3.27 25.31 18.75
C GLN A 59 -2.35 25.44 17.53
N LEU A 60 -2.94 25.63 16.33
CA LEU A 60 -2.25 25.66 15.04
C LEU A 60 -2.11 27.09 14.49
N GLU A 61 -2.14 28.12 15.34
CA GLU A 61 -2.26 29.52 14.90
C GLU A 61 -1.23 29.99 13.87
N THR A 62 -0.03 29.41 13.83
CA THR A 62 1.02 29.74 12.84
C THR A 62 1.32 28.60 11.87
N ALA A 63 0.59 27.49 11.97
CA ALA A 63 0.85 26.32 11.15
C ALA A 63 0.32 26.51 9.72
N ILE A 64 1.04 25.91 8.77
CA ILE A 64 0.68 25.83 7.37
C ILE A 64 0.19 24.41 7.10
N VAL A 65 -1.08 24.30 6.71
CA VAL A 65 -1.66 23.06 6.21
C VAL A 65 -1.52 23.08 4.71
N GLU A 66 -0.77 22.15 4.16
CA GLU A 66 -0.61 22.01 2.71
C GLU A 66 -1.27 20.72 2.25
N VAL A 67 -2.18 20.86 1.30
CA VAL A 67 -2.97 19.77 0.73
C VAL A 67 -2.61 19.61 -0.72
N GLU A 68 -2.24 18.40 -1.11
CA GLU A 68 -2.11 18.02 -2.51
C GLU A 68 -3.39 17.32 -2.95
N THR A 69 -3.85 17.67 -4.15
CA THR A 69 -4.99 17.01 -4.80
C THR A 69 -4.60 16.42 -6.14
N GLY A 70 -5.35 15.41 -6.58
CA GLY A 70 -5.14 14.79 -7.88
C GLY A 70 -6.34 13.97 -8.30
N GLU A 71 -6.40 13.64 -9.59
CA GLU A 71 -7.40 12.70 -10.10
C GLU A 71 -7.19 11.31 -9.47
N PRO A 72 -8.25 10.58 -9.10
CA PRO A 72 -8.15 9.24 -8.53
C PRO A 72 -7.32 8.28 -9.38
N PHE A 73 -7.45 8.37 -10.70
CA PHE A 73 -6.68 7.53 -11.62
C PHE A 73 -5.17 7.82 -11.55
N GLN A 74 -4.77 9.09 -11.52
CA GLN A 74 -3.37 9.48 -11.40
C GLN A 74 -2.80 9.03 -10.05
N PHE A 75 -3.57 9.18 -8.97
CA PHE A 75 -3.17 8.70 -7.65
C PHE A 75 -2.91 7.18 -7.65
N VAL A 76 -3.84 6.39 -8.21
CA VAL A 76 -3.67 4.93 -8.30
C VAL A 76 -2.46 4.59 -9.15
N HIS A 77 -2.30 5.24 -10.31
CA HIS A 77 -1.17 5.02 -11.20
C HIS A 77 0.17 5.26 -10.48
N ASP A 78 0.32 6.39 -9.80
CA ASP A 78 1.56 6.73 -9.08
C ASP A 78 1.88 5.75 -7.96
N ARG A 79 0.84 5.21 -7.30
CA ARG A 79 1.00 4.18 -6.27
C ARG A 79 1.36 2.81 -6.87
N LEU A 80 0.68 2.39 -7.94
CA LEU A 80 0.93 1.13 -8.62
C LEU A 80 2.28 1.11 -9.33
N SER A 81 2.81 2.27 -9.77
CA SER A 81 4.17 2.37 -10.30
C SER A 81 5.24 1.86 -9.32
N LYS A 82 4.95 1.90 -8.01
CA LYS A 82 5.84 1.43 -6.93
C LYS A 82 5.58 -0.01 -6.49
N SER A 83 4.50 -0.63 -6.96
CA SER A 83 4.06 -1.97 -6.54
C SER A 83 5.11 -3.05 -6.78
N GLY A 84 5.89 -2.96 -7.86
CA GLY A 84 6.99 -3.90 -8.14
C GLY A 84 8.02 -3.97 -7.00
N ASN A 85 8.35 -2.84 -6.37
CA ASN A 85 9.29 -2.83 -5.24
C ASN A 85 8.72 -3.52 -3.99
N ILE A 86 7.38 -3.45 -3.80
CA ILE A 86 6.69 -4.12 -2.69
C ILE A 86 6.68 -5.63 -2.92
N VAL A 87 6.37 -6.08 -4.13
CA VAL A 87 6.42 -7.50 -4.51
C VAL A 87 7.84 -8.06 -4.36
N GLN A 88 8.86 -7.31 -4.82
CA GLN A 88 10.26 -7.68 -4.63
C GLN A 88 10.62 -7.85 -3.15
N SER A 89 10.11 -6.98 -2.28
CA SER A 89 10.31 -7.11 -0.83
C SER A 89 9.68 -8.40 -0.29
N CYS A 90 8.46 -8.73 -0.72
CA CYS A 90 7.80 -10.00 -0.36
C CYS A 90 8.62 -11.21 -0.83
N PHE A 91 9.13 -11.17 -2.06
CA PHE A 91 10.02 -12.22 -2.60
C PHE A 91 11.25 -12.44 -1.71
N LEU A 92 11.91 -11.37 -1.27
CA LEU A 92 13.08 -11.46 -0.40
C LEU A 92 12.75 -12.08 0.97
N GLU A 93 11.56 -11.81 1.52
CA GLU A 93 11.10 -12.43 2.76
C GLU A 93 10.85 -13.94 2.59
N PHE A 94 10.18 -14.38 1.52
CA PHE A 94 10.00 -15.80 1.22
C PHE A 94 11.34 -16.52 1.00
N ARG A 95 12.27 -15.88 0.29
CA ARG A 95 13.62 -16.41 0.08
C ARG A 95 14.40 -16.55 1.38
N ALA A 96 14.27 -15.58 2.30
CA ALA A 96 14.87 -15.66 3.63
C ALA A 96 14.30 -16.84 4.43
N ALA A 97 12.96 -17.01 4.42
CA ALA A 97 12.30 -18.14 5.07
C ALA A 97 12.79 -19.48 4.50
N ARG A 98 12.88 -19.61 3.17
CA ARG A 98 13.45 -20.78 2.49
C ARG A 98 14.86 -21.11 2.98
N GLN A 99 15.75 -20.12 3.03
CA GLN A 99 17.14 -20.33 3.48
C GLN A 99 17.18 -20.89 4.92
N LYS A 100 16.30 -20.42 5.81
CA LYS A 100 16.20 -20.99 7.17
C LYS A 100 15.77 -22.45 7.17
N PHE A 101 14.84 -22.84 6.30
CA PHE A 101 14.46 -24.25 6.18
C PHE A 101 15.61 -25.12 5.65
N GLN A 102 16.35 -24.63 4.66
CA GLN A 102 17.52 -25.32 4.11
C GLN A 102 18.68 -25.44 5.12
N ASP A 103 18.82 -24.46 6.01
CA ASP A 103 19.77 -24.49 7.14
C ASP A 103 19.34 -25.41 8.29
N GLY A 104 18.14 -26.03 8.23
CA GLY A 104 17.57 -26.79 9.34
C GLY A 104 17.01 -25.95 10.50
N LYS A 105 16.89 -24.62 10.32
CA LYS A 105 16.33 -23.66 11.29
C LYS A 105 14.83 -23.51 11.10
N SER A 106 14.09 -24.59 11.32
CA SER A 106 12.66 -24.68 10.97
C SER A 106 11.76 -23.73 11.77
N VAL A 107 12.07 -23.45 13.03
CA VAL A 107 11.30 -22.52 13.87
C VAL A 107 11.43 -21.09 13.34
N GLU A 108 12.65 -20.64 13.06
CA GLU A 108 12.91 -19.33 12.47
C GLU A 108 12.35 -19.23 11.05
N GLY A 109 12.48 -20.28 10.24
CA GLY A 109 11.91 -20.36 8.90
C GLY A 109 10.39 -20.22 8.92
N ASN A 110 9.69 -20.90 9.82
CA ASN A 110 8.24 -20.75 9.97
C ASN A 110 7.85 -19.33 10.41
N LYS A 111 8.57 -18.74 11.36
CA LYS A 111 8.30 -17.36 11.79
C LYS A 111 8.45 -16.38 10.62
N GLN A 112 9.51 -16.52 9.83
CA GLN A 112 9.74 -15.68 8.64
C GLN A 112 8.69 -15.93 7.56
N LEU A 113 8.31 -17.19 7.33
CA LEU A 113 7.29 -17.55 6.35
C LEU A 113 5.93 -16.93 6.68
N VAL A 114 5.52 -16.95 7.96
CA VAL A 114 4.28 -16.29 8.40
C VAL A 114 4.32 -14.79 8.10
N GLY A 115 5.46 -14.12 8.38
CA GLY A 115 5.65 -12.71 8.05
C GLY A 115 5.52 -12.46 6.54
N ALA A 116 6.18 -13.26 5.71
CA ALA A 116 6.14 -13.15 4.26
C ALA A 116 4.72 -13.31 3.69
N VAL A 117 3.95 -14.28 4.21
CA VAL A 117 2.55 -14.49 3.82
C VAL A 117 1.68 -13.30 4.23
N GLN A 118 1.87 -12.77 5.43
CA GLN A 118 1.13 -11.58 5.90
C GLN A 118 1.46 -10.34 5.06
N ALA A 119 2.74 -10.14 4.70
CA ALA A 119 3.16 -9.05 3.84
C ALA A 119 2.53 -9.15 2.43
N LEU A 120 2.54 -10.35 1.84
CA LEU A 120 1.90 -10.59 0.54
C LEU A 120 0.38 -10.42 0.59
N GLN A 121 -0.27 -10.85 1.68
CA GLN A 121 -1.70 -10.62 1.88
C GLN A 121 -2.01 -9.13 2.00
N ALA A 122 -1.23 -8.38 2.78
CA ALA A 122 -1.39 -6.94 2.93
C ALA A 122 -1.19 -6.21 1.60
N PHE A 123 -0.24 -6.65 0.78
CA PHE A 123 -0.05 -6.15 -0.57
C PHE A 123 -1.32 -6.32 -1.42
N PHE A 124 -1.93 -7.52 -1.47
CA PHE A 124 -3.13 -7.73 -2.27
C PHE A 124 -4.37 -7.00 -1.75
N GLN A 125 -4.48 -6.82 -0.43
CA GLN A 125 -5.54 -5.98 0.15
C GLN A 125 -5.37 -4.52 -0.26
N TRP A 126 -4.16 -3.98 -0.13
CA TRP A 126 -3.83 -2.63 -0.60
C TRP A 126 -4.03 -2.47 -2.12
N TYR A 127 -3.67 -3.48 -2.90
CA TYR A 127 -3.89 -3.49 -4.34
C TYR A 127 -5.38 -3.42 -4.69
N GLY A 128 -6.20 -4.22 -4.01
CA GLY A 128 -7.65 -4.24 -4.19
C GLY A 128 -8.29 -2.88 -3.90
N THR A 129 -7.91 -2.22 -2.80
CA THR A 129 -8.45 -0.89 -2.47
C THR A 129 -8.06 0.19 -3.48
N LEU A 130 -6.88 0.09 -4.10
CA LEU A 130 -6.49 0.98 -5.19
C LEU A 130 -7.34 0.74 -6.45
N LEU A 131 -7.61 -0.51 -6.81
CA LEU A 131 -8.44 -0.83 -7.98
C LEU A 131 -9.88 -0.33 -7.87
N GLU A 132 -10.41 -0.21 -6.66
CA GLU A 132 -11.74 0.38 -6.44
C GLU A 132 -11.85 1.83 -6.94
N LEU A 133 -10.73 2.57 -6.92
CA LEU A 133 -10.63 3.96 -7.39
C LEU A 133 -10.42 4.08 -8.91
N VAL A 134 -10.10 2.97 -9.60
CA VAL A 134 -9.87 2.97 -11.04
C VAL A 134 -11.21 2.91 -11.79
N PRO A 135 -11.42 3.76 -12.82
CA PRO A 135 -12.56 3.66 -13.72
C PRO A 135 -12.69 2.26 -14.34
N LEU A 136 -13.93 1.74 -14.43
CA LEU A 136 -14.20 0.36 -14.86
C LEU A 136 -13.59 0.03 -16.23
N ASP A 137 -13.61 0.98 -17.15
CA ASP A 137 -13.06 0.86 -18.52
C ASP A 137 -11.52 0.78 -18.56
N LYS A 138 -10.84 1.13 -17.47
CA LYS A 138 -9.37 1.10 -17.36
C LYS A 138 -8.84 -0.01 -16.44
N ARG A 139 -9.72 -0.74 -15.73
CA ARG A 139 -9.31 -1.77 -14.75
C ARG A 139 -8.57 -2.95 -15.37
N ASP A 140 -8.92 -3.33 -16.60
CA ASP A 140 -8.31 -4.47 -17.30
C ASP A 140 -6.79 -4.30 -17.49
N ASN A 141 -6.30 -3.05 -17.55
CA ASN A 141 -4.86 -2.75 -17.63
C ASN A 141 -4.09 -3.16 -16.36
N PHE A 142 -4.82 -3.32 -15.26
CA PHE A 142 -4.31 -3.66 -13.92
C PHE A 142 -4.90 -5.00 -13.45
N ASP A 143 -5.31 -5.88 -14.35
CA ASP A 143 -5.76 -7.21 -13.92
C ASP A 143 -4.57 -8.06 -13.48
N LEU A 144 -4.66 -8.57 -12.24
CA LEU A 144 -3.74 -9.52 -11.60
C LEU A 144 -4.48 -10.78 -11.10
N THR A 145 -5.73 -11.00 -11.51
CA THR A 145 -6.59 -12.07 -10.97
C THR A 145 -5.92 -13.43 -11.08
N LYS A 146 -5.31 -13.71 -12.24
CA LYS A 146 -4.61 -14.98 -12.48
C LYS A 146 -3.41 -15.16 -11.56
N GLU A 147 -2.56 -14.14 -11.43
CA GLU A 147 -1.38 -14.18 -10.57
C GLU A 147 -1.76 -14.37 -9.09
N VAL A 148 -2.84 -13.71 -8.64
CA VAL A 148 -3.39 -13.86 -7.28
C VAL A 148 -3.87 -15.29 -7.05
N GLU A 149 -4.62 -15.87 -8.00
CA GLU A 149 -5.11 -17.25 -7.92
C GLU A 149 -3.95 -18.25 -7.85
N ASP A 150 -3.00 -18.16 -8.78
CA ASP A 150 -1.84 -19.05 -8.87
C ASP A 150 -0.98 -19.01 -7.58
N LEU A 151 -0.75 -17.81 -7.03
CA LEU A 151 -0.04 -17.62 -5.77
C LEU A 151 -0.84 -18.13 -4.57
N SER A 152 -2.16 -17.93 -4.55
CA SER A 152 -3.03 -18.41 -3.47
C SER A 152 -3.03 -19.94 -3.40
N GLU A 153 -3.12 -20.62 -4.54
CA GLU A 153 -3.04 -22.08 -4.61
C GLU A 153 -1.68 -22.60 -4.12
N THR A 154 -0.60 -21.95 -4.54
CA THR A 154 0.77 -22.32 -4.13
C THR A 154 0.97 -22.13 -2.62
N CYS A 155 0.51 -21.01 -2.07
CA CYS A 155 0.55 -20.75 -0.62
C CYS A 155 -0.28 -21.78 0.17
N LYS A 156 -1.49 -22.15 -0.31
CA LYS A 156 -2.29 -23.22 0.31
C LYS A 156 -1.56 -24.55 0.32
N ALA A 157 -0.90 -24.92 -0.78
CA ALA A 157 -0.11 -26.14 -0.87
C ALA A 157 1.08 -26.13 0.10
N ILE A 158 1.78 -24.99 0.23
CA ILE A 158 2.87 -24.81 1.20
C ILE A 158 2.37 -24.96 2.64
N CYS A 159 1.23 -24.33 3.00
CA CYS A 159 0.63 -24.47 4.32
C CYS A 159 0.25 -25.94 4.62
N GLN A 160 -0.27 -26.68 3.64
CA GLN A 160 -0.55 -28.11 3.81
C GLN A 160 0.72 -28.93 4.04
N GLN A 161 1.83 -28.61 3.35
CA GLN A 161 3.12 -29.28 3.57
C GLN A 161 3.70 -29.04 4.96
N GLN A 162 3.45 -27.87 5.58
CA GLN A 162 3.85 -27.60 6.97
C GLN A 162 3.28 -28.63 7.95
N LEU A 163 2.06 -29.13 7.71
CA LEU A 163 1.41 -30.12 8.57
C LEU A 163 2.16 -31.46 8.59
N TYR A 164 2.86 -31.80 7.50
CA TYR A 164 3.65 -33.02 7.36
C TYR A 164 5.10 -32.87 7.82
N GLN A 165 5.50 -31.68 8.32
CA GLN A 165 6.82 -31.37 8.89
C GLN A 165 8.03 -31.67 7.98
N SER A 166 7.81 -31.76 6.67
CA SER A 166 8.91 -31.92 5.69
C SER A 166 9.49 -30.56 5.32
N TRP A 167 10.33 -30.00 6.20
CA TRP A 167 10.89 -28.66 6.04
C TRP A 167 11.74 -28.49 4.78
N TRP A 168 12.46 -29.54 4.38
CA TRP A 168 13.23 -29.54 3.15
C TRP A 168 12.32 -29.44 1.91
N ALA A 169 11.25 -30.26 1.85
CA ALA A 169 10.31 -30.23 0.73
C ALA A 169 9.53 -28.91 0.65
N LEU A 170 9.29 -28.27 1.79
CA LEU A 170 8.70 -26.95 1.86
C LEU A 170 9.66 -25.90 1.27
N GLY A 171 10.94 -25.93 1.66
CA GLY A 171 11.96 -25.06 1.08
C GLY A 171 12.06 -25.21 -0.45
N GLU A 172 12.02 -26.45 -0.95
CA GLU A 172 11.99 -26.72 -2.39
C GLU A 172 10.72 -26.18 -3.06
N SER A 173 9.55 -26.32 -2.44
CA SER A 173 8.29 -25.80 -2.99
C SER A 173 8.29 -24.27 -3.08
N ILE A 174 8.86 -23.58 -2.08
CA ILE A 174 9.06 -22.13 -2.14
C ILE A 174 9.96 -21.79 -3.34
N GLN A 175 11.11 -22.47 -3.48
CA GLN A 175 12.08 -22.18 -4.54
C GLN A 175 11.56 -22.44 -5.95
N GLN A 176 10.91 -23.58 -6.15
CA GLN A 176 10.59 -24.08 -7.48
C GLN A 176 9.25 -23.57 -8.00
N LYS A 177 8.35 -23.12 -7.09
CA LYS A 177 6.98 -22.70 -7.45
C LYS A 177 6.72 -21.25 -7.08
N LEU A 178 6.86 -20.91 -5.80
CA LEU A 178 6.45 -19.60 -5.30
C LEU A 178 7.38 -18.47 -5.76
N GLU A 179 8.70 -18.67 -5.65
CA GLU A 179 9.70 -17.67 -6.08
C GLU A 179 9.53 -17.26 -7.56
N PRO A 180 9.39 -18.19 -8.53
CA PRO A 180 9.09 -17.84 -9.93
C PRO A 180 7.78 -17.08 -10.13
N GLN A 181 6.71 -17.43 -9.40
CA GLN A 181 5.42 -16.74 -9.50
C GLN A 181 5.51 -15.31 -8.97
N LEU A 182 6.26 -15.09 -7.89
CA LEU A 182 6.50 -13.74 -7.35
C LEU A 182 7.38 -12.90 -8.29
N ASP A 183 8.35 -13.50 -8.98
CA ASP A 183 9.14 -12.81 -10.01
C ASP A 183 8.28 -12.39 -11.21
N GLU A 184 7.34 -13.24 -11.64
CA GLU A 184 6.39 -12.90 -12.70
C GLU A 184 5.41 -11.80 -12.26
N LEU A 185 4.87 -11.89 -11.04
CA LEU A 185 4.06 -10.84 -10.43
C LEU A 185 4.84 -9.52 -10.36
N GLU A 186 6.11 -9.54 -9.96
CA GLU A 186 6.95 -8.34 -9.92
C GLU A 186 7.09 -7.71 -11.30
N LYS A 187 7.39 -8.51 -12.33
CA LYS A 187 7.49 -8.03 -13.73
C LYS A 187 6.19 -7.41 -14.20
N ARG A 188 5.06 -8.06 -13.88
CA ARG A 188 3.73 -7.55 -14.20
C ARG A 188 3.47 -6.22 -13.51
N CYS A 189 3.78 -6.11 -12.23
CA CYS A 189 3.67 -4.87 -11.46
C CYS A 189 4.58 -3.74 -11.99
N ARG A 190 5.79 -4.07 -12.46
CA ARG A 190 6.69 -3.09 -13.09
C ARG A 190 6.17 -2.58 -14.43
N SER A 191 5.34 -3.36 -15.13
CA SER A 191 4.72 -2.93 -16.39
C SER A 191 3.70 -1.80 -16.23
N PHE A 192 3.33 -1.45 -14.99
CA PHE A 192 2.48 -0.29 -14.70
C PHE A 192 3.23 1.04 -14.78
N GLN A 193 4.57 1.02 -14.92
CA GLN A 193 5.38 2.21 -15.17
C GLN A 193 5.33 2.53 -16.67
N PHE A 194 4.51 3.52 -17.07
CA PHE A 194 4.52 4.08 -18.43
C PHE A 194 5.56 5.18 -18.60
#